data_AF-A0A3R7NV11-F1
#
_entry.id   AF-A0A3R7NV11-F1
#
_cell.length_a   1.000
_cell.length_b   1.000
_cell.length_c   1.000
_cell.angle_alpha   90.00
_cell.angle_beta   90.00
_cell.angle_gamma   90.00
#
_symmetry.space_group_name_H-M   'P 1'
#
loop_
_entity.id
_entity.type
_entity.pdbx_description
1 polymer ?
#
loop_
_entity_poly.entity_id
_entity_poly.type
_entity_poly.pdbx_seq_one_letter_code
_entity_poly.pdbx_strand_id
1 'polypeptide(L)'
;MGVMENTSAVVVAGGDGTLAEVLTGLLRRADHEEAASRLPLGVLPLGKTNCATSAIWGFRGNPEPRHLAEAAMAVIRDIKRPLDVMEITPLQGGEEGVPPKPVFAASKVEWGAYRDARERNDVYWYWSVLKKYMTYVFSSYKDISWDCSADIEYSTPCSGCSRCRGTVKEEHKVEETPKPPQRWWMAYLPRTKPVSTPKEEKKIDYSSIINEECGVVKKTTVSDISDLSVVTRNTPESLDIPNYALALKTGPTNVGSFAFIQEGWSREWNKSNSYDAESIIGEITLTPTGNTKTNRR
;
A
#
# COMPACT_ATOMS: atom_id res chain seq x y z
N MET A 1 17.36 18.79 -6.78
CA MET A 1 17.09 17.49 -7.45
C MET A 1 16.30 17.79 -8.72
N GLY A 2 16.95 18.35 -9.75
CA GLY A 2 16.27 19.06 -10.84
C GLY A 2 15.62 18.21 -11.94
N VAL A 3 15.74 16.86 -11.89
CA VAL A 3 15.21 15.98 -12.94
C VAL A 3 13.68 15.97 -12.96
N MET A 4 13.04 16.08 -11.79
CA MET A 4 11.57 16.04 -11.68
C MET A 4 10.89 17.41 -11.87
N GLU A 5 11.63 18.52 -11.85
CA GLU A 5 11.06 19.86 -11.99
C GLU A 5 10.47 20.08 -13.39
N ASN A 6 11.10 19.52 -14.43
CA ASN A 6 10.67 19.65 -15.84
C ASN A 6 9.99 18.38 -16.39
N THR A 7 9.42 17.55 -15.52
CA THR A 7 8.78 16.28 -15.92
C THR A 7 7.25 16.41 -15.92
N SER A 8 6.58 15.80 -16.90
CA SER A 8 5.10 15.80 -16.99
C SER A 8 4.43 14.60 -16.33
N ALA A 9 5.15 13.48 -16.18
CA ALA A 9 4.69 12.25 -15.53
C ALA A 9 5.88 11.37 -15.17
N VAL A 10 5.73 10.51 -14.16
CA VAL A 10 6.74 9.50 -13.81
C VAL A 10 6.15 8.12 -14.08
N VAL A 11 6.88 7.28 -14.81
CA VAL A 11 6.47 5.90 -15.09
C VAL A 11 7.36 4.95 -14.30
N VAL A 12 6.76 4.14 -13.44
CA VAL A 12 7.40 3.15 -12.60
C VAL A 12 7.18 1.77 -13.20
N ALA A 13 8.26 1.13 -13.63
CA ALA A 13 8.21 -0.22 -14.19
C ALA A 13 8.89 -1.20 -13.22
N GLY A 14 8.08 -2.01 -12.52
CA GLY A 14 8.60 -2.84 -11.43
C GLY A 14 7.50 -3.54 -10.62
N GLY A 15 7.85 -3.96 -9.41
CA GLY A 15 6.91 -4.53 -8.44
C GLY A 15 6.54 -3.55 -7.33
N ASP A 16 5.90 -4.07 -6.28
CA ASP A 16 5.49 -3.28 -5.11
C ASP A 16 6.66 -2.54 -4.44
N GLY A 17 7.85 -3.16 -4.38
CA GLY A 17 9.05 -2.54 -3.78
C GLY A 17 9.52 -1.29 -4.51
N THR A 18 9.63 -1.37 -5.85
CA THR A 18 10.00 -0.22 -6.70
C THR A 18 8.96 0.90 -6.57
N LEU A 19 7.67 0.55 -6.50
CA LEU A 19 6.62 1.53 -6.27
C LEU A 19 6.74 2.21 -4.90
N ALA A 20 7.02 1.44 -3.85
CA ALA A 20 7.21 1.98 -2.49
C ALA A 20 8.39 2.96 -2.40
N GLU A 21 9.51 2.65 -3.07
CA GLU A 21 10.66 3.56 -3.14
C GLU A 21 10.33 4.86 -3.86
N VAL A 22 9.63 4.80 -4.99
CA VAL A 22 9.22 5.99 -5.75
C VAL A 22 8.23 6.84 -4.95
N LEU A 23 7.22 6.22 -4.34
CA LEU A 23 6.27 6.92 -3.48
C LEU A 23 6.97 7.58 -2.29
N THR A 24 7.88 6.86 -1.65
CA THR A 24 8.66 7.39 -0.53
C THR A 24 9.53 8.57 -0.97
N GLY A 25 10.18 8.49 -2.14
CA GLY A 25 10.97 9.59 -2.69
C GLY A 25 10.10 10.82 -3.03
N LEU A 26 8.90 10.60 -3.58
CA LEU A 26 7.97 11.68 -3.92
C LEU A 26 7.37 12.35 -2.68
N LEU A 27 6.92 11.55 -1.71
CA LEU A 27 6.19 12.03 -0.52
C LEU A 27 7.10 12.56 0.60
N ARG A 28 8.39 12.25 0.59
CA ARG A 28 9.38 12.87 1.50
C ARG A 28 9.79 14.29 1.10
N ARG A 29 9.29 14.81 -0.02
CA ARG A 29 9.62 16.16 -0.47
C ARG A 29 8.91 17.21 0.39
N ALA A 30 9.52 18.38 0.52
CA ALA A 30 8.89 19.52 1.18
C ALA A 30 7.64 20.00 0.42
N ASP A 31 7.65 19.91 -0.92
CA ASP A 31 6.57 20.29 -1.82
C ASP A 31 5.69 19.10 -2.23
N HIS A 32 5.59 18.04 -1.42
CA HIS A 32 4.97 16.78 -1.84
C HIS A 32 3.50 16.90 -2.25
N GLU A 33 2.70 17.78 -1.63
CA GLU A 33 1.28 18.00 -2.01
C GLU A 33 1.17 18.57 -3.44
N GLU A 34 1.99 19.56 -3.75
CA GLU A 34 2.07 20.14 -5.10
C GLU A 34 2.68 19.14 -6.09
N ALA A 35 3.74 18.45 -5.69
CA ALA A 35 4.40 17.46 -6.52
C ALA A 35 3.47 16.28 -6.85
N ALA A 36 2.70 15.77 -5.89
CA ALA A 36 1.77 14.66 -6.08
C ALA A 36 0.55 15.04 -6.94
N SER A 37 0.07 16.28 -6.83
CA SER A 37 -1.00 16.79 -7.69
C SER A 37 -0.54 17.08 -9.11
N ARG A 38 0.70 17.56 -9.28
CA ARG A 38 1.27 17.92 -10.59
C ARG A 38 1.87 16.74 -11.35
N LEU A 39 2.46 15.75 -10.66
CA LEU A 39 3.20 14.63 -11.26
C LEU A 39 2.40 13.32 -11.16
N PRO A 40 1.58 12.97 -12.17
CA PRO A 40 0.92 11.68 -12.19
C PRO A 40 1.93 10.53 -12.27
N LEU A 41 1.65 9.46 -11.52
CA LEU A 41 2.43 8.23 -11.52
C LEU A 41 1.76 7.17 -12.40
N GLY A 42 2.44 6.74 -13.46
CA GLY A 42 2.10 5.54 -14.22
C GLY A 42 2.82 4.33 -13.63
N VAL A 43 2.13 3.19 -13.44
CA VAL A 43 2.74 1.97 -12.88
C VAL A 43 2.57 0.79 -13.82
N LEU A 44 3.68 0.18 -14.23
CA LEU A 44 3.74 -1.00 -15.09
C LEU A 44 4.12 -2.22 -14.25
N PRO A 45 3.22 -3.23 -14.14
CA PRO A 45 3.42 -4.38 -13.26
C PRO A 45 4.41 -5.38 -13.87
N LEU A 46 5.68 -5.27 -13.50
CA LEU A 46 6.76 -6.18 -13.94
C LEU A 46 7.33 -7.04 -12.79
N GLY A 47 6.90 -6.79 -11.55
CA GLY A 47 7.40 -7.49 -10.38
C GLY A 47 6.85 -8.90 -10.21
N LYS A 48 7.41 -9.63 -9.25
CA LYS A 48 6.85 -10.90 -8.75
C LYS A 48 5.60 -10.64 -7.90
N THR A 49 5.58 -9.53 -7.16
CA THR A 49 4.44 -9.03 -6.40
C THR A 49 4.03 -7.66 -6.94
N ASN A 50 2.73 -7.51 -7.18
CA ASN A 50 2.11 -6.37 -7.85
C ASN A 50 0.78 -6.03 -7.17
N CYS A 51 0.72 -6.05 -5.83
CA CYS A 51 -0.52 -5.94 -5.07
C CYS A 51 -1.29 -4.66 -5.43
N ALA A 52 -0.61 -3.51 -5.42
CA ALA A 52 -1.25 -2.23 -5.73
C ALA A 52 -1.79 -2.21 -7.17
N THR A 53 -0.95 -2.55 -8.15
CA THR A 53 -1.30 -2.58 -9.58
C THR A 53 -2.35 -3.64 -9.92
N SER A 54 -2.35 -4.78 -9.22
CA SER A 54 -3.35 -5.83 -9.38
C SER A 54 -4.74 -5.38 -8.96
N ALA A 55 -4.85 -4.56 -7.90
CA ALA A 55 -6.11 -3.93 -7.49
C ALA A 55 -6.55 -2.84 -8.47
N ILE A 56 -5.59 -2.12 -9.10
CA ILE A 56 -5.90 -1.11 -10.12
C ILE A 56 -6.51 -1.76 -11.36
N TRP A 57 -5.87 -2.84 -11.84
CA TRP A 57 -6.16 -3.44 -13.14
C TRP A 57 -7.05 -4.69 -13.05
N GLY A 58 -7.45 -5.11 -11.85
CA GLY A 58 -8.39 -6.21 -11.65
C GLY A 58 -7.83 -7.59 -12.00
N PHE A 59 -6.53 -7.82 -11.80
CA PHE A 59 -5.92 -9.15 -11.98
C PHE A 59 -5.46 -9.75 -10.65
N ARG A 60 -5.20 -11.06 -10.62
CA ARG A 60 -4.64 -11.77 -9.46
C ARG A 60 -3.45 -12.62 -9.89
N GLY A 61 -2.46 -12.74 -9.02
CA GLY A 61 -1.24 -13.50 -9.30
C GLY A 61 -0.26 -12.76 -10.22
N ASN A 62 0.42 -13.51 -11.08
CA ASN A 62 1.46 -12.95 -11.95
C ASN A 62 0.85 -12.13 -13.10
N PRO A 63 1.43 -10.97 -13.43
CA PRO A 63 0.95 -10.17 -14.55
C PRO A 63 1.24 -10.88 -15.87
N GLU A 64 0.18 -11.20 -16.62
CA GLU A 64 0.29 -11.59 -18.03
C GLU A 64 0.65 -10.39 -18.95
N PRO A 65 1.21 -10.63 -20.15
CA PRO A 65 1.56 -9.57 -21.10
C PRO A 65 0.42 -8.60 -21.43
N ARG A 66 -0.84 -9.06 -21.39
CA ARG A 66 -2.01 -8.19 -21.62
C ARG A 66 -2.12 -7.08 -20.56
N HIS A 67 -1.86 -7.40 -19.29
CA HIS A 67 -1.99 -6.43 -18.20
C HIS A 67 -0.91 -5.35 -18.31
N LEU A 68 0.28 -5.72 -18.78
CA LEU A 68 1.34 -4.77 -19.08
C LEU A 68 0.96 -3.85 -20.25
N ALA A 69 0.40 -4.40 -21.32
CA ALA A 69 -0.07 -3.63 -22.47
C ALA A 69 -1.22 -2.68 -22.08
N GLU A 70 -2.18 -3.13 -21.28
CA GLU A 70 -3.27 -2.32 -20.75
C GLU A 70 -2.76 -1.18 -19.87
N ALA A 71 -1.84 -1.47 -18.93
CA ALA A 71 -1.23 -0.45 -18.09
C ALA A 71 -0.45 0.59 -18.91
N ALA A 72 0.32 0.16 -19.92
CA ALA A 72 1.03 1.07 -20.82
C ALA A 72 0.07 1.93 -21.65
N MET A 73 -1.01 1.35 -22.17
CA MET A 73 -2.04 2.09 -22.90
C MET A 73 -2.76 3.10 -22.03
N ALA A 74 -2.95 2.82 -20.74
CA ALA A 74 -3.55 3.76 -19.80
C ALA A 74 -2.65 4.97 -19.53
N VAL A 75 -1.33 4.76 -19.44
CA VAL A 75 -0.34 5.85 -19.36
C VAL A 75 -0.41 6.72 -20.61
N ILE A 76 -0.46 6.11 -21.80
CA ILE A 76 -0.57 6.84 -23.08
C ILE A 76 -1.87 7.65 -23.16
N ARG A 77 -2.98 7.10 -22.64
CA ARG A 77 -4.31 7.73 -22.65
C ARG A 77 -4.51 8.76 -21.53
N ASP A 78 -3.51 8.97 -20.67
CA ASP A 78 -3.57 9.88 -19.53
C ASP A 78 -4.77 9.62 -18.59
N ILE A 79 -5.12 8.35 -18.37
CA ILE A 79 -6.22 7.97 -17.48
C ILE A 79 -5.70 8.00 -16.04
N LYS A 80 -6.25 8.91 -15.23
CA LYS A 80 -5.82 9.14 -13.84
C LYS A 80 -6.90 8.72 -12.85
N ARG A 81 -6.45 8.31 -11.68
CA ARG A 81 -7.29 8.08 -10.49
C ARG A 81 -6.48 8.42 -9.24
N PRO A 82 -7.12 8.88 -8.15
CA PRO A 82 -6.43 9.02 -6.87
C PRO A 82 -5.96 7.65 -6.37
N LEU A 83 -4.83 7.64 -5.66
CA LEU A 83 -4.26 6.46 -5.03
C LEU A 83 -4.00 6.78 -3.57
N ASP A 84 -4.66 6.04 -2.68
CA ASP A 84 -4.43 6.19 -1.24
C ASP A 84 -3.07 5.60 -0.86
N VAL A 85 -2.35 6.23 0.05
CA VAL A 85 -1.01 5.81 0.48
C VAL A 85 -0.96 5.83 2.00
N MET A 86 -0.36 4.79 2.60
CA MET A 86 -0.13 4.74 4.04
C MET A 86 1.28 5.26 4.37
N GLU A 87 1.38 6.11 5.38
CA GLU A 87 2.64 6.55 5.97
C GLU A 87 3.01 5.65 7.15
N ILE A 88 4.26 5.23 7.19
CA ILE A 88 4.80 4.32 8.20
C ILE A 88 6.01 5.00 8.82
N THR A 89 5.87 5.41 10.07
CA THR A 89 6.94 6.10 10.80
C THR A 89 7.42 5.22 11.94
N PRO A 90 8.73 4.89 12.00
CA PRO A 90 9.29 4.17 13.14
C PRO A 90 9.14 4.99 14.42
N LEU A 91 8.68 4.39 15.51
CA LEU A 91 8.61 5.07 16.81
C LEU A 91 10.00 5.25 17.45
N GLN A 92 10.94 4.36 17.13
CA GLN A 92 12.29 4.30 17.69
C GLN A 92 13.30 4.01 16.58
N GLY A 93 14.56 4.43 16.76
CA GLY A 93 15.67 4.11 15.84
C GLY A 93 16.15 5.26 14.94
N GLY A 94 15.83 6.52 15.27
CA GLY A 94 16.49 7.69 14.69
C GLY A 94 17.83 8.00 15.38
N GLU A 95 18.70 8.75 14.71
CA GLU A 95 19.85 9.39 15.36
C GLU A 95 19.33 10.35 16.46
N GLU A 96 20.02 10.44 17.60
CA GLU A 96 19.62 11.34 18.67
C GLU A 96 19.48 12.79 18.14
N GLY A 97 18.28 13.35 18.25
CA GLY A 97 17.97 14.69 17.76
C GLY A 97 17.45 14.78 16.31
N VAL A 98 17.35 13.66 15.58
CA VAL A 98 16.78 13.62 14.22
C VAL A 98 15.50 12.76 14.19
N PRO A 99 14.35 13.30 13.75
CA PRO A 99 13.13 12.51 13.64
C PRO A 99 13.32 11.37 12.62
N PRO A 100 12.79 10.17 12.90
CA PRO A 100 12.90 9.04 12.01
C PRO A 100 12.20 9.32 10.67
N LYS A 101 12.82 8.90 9.57
CA LYS A 101 12.31 9.20 8.21
C LYS A 101 11.11 8.30 7.88
N PRO A 102 9.95 8.85 7.51
CA PRO A 102 8.74 8.06 7.21
C PRO A 102 8.90 7.27 5.92
N VAL A 103 8.33 6.07 5.84
CA VAL A 103 8.27 5.25 4.62
C VAL A 103 6.82 5.17 4.16
N PHE A 104 6.60 5.18 2.85
CA PHE A 104 5.26 5.19 2.29
C PHE A 104 4.98 3.88 1.55
N ALA A 105 3.78 3.33 1.73
CA ALA A 105 3.34 2.11 1.05
C ALA A 105 1.94 2.27 0.45
N ALA A 106 1.74 1.74 -0.76
CA ALA A 106 0.46 1.86 -1.45
C ALA A 106 -0.58 0.80 -1.02
N SER A 107 -0.13 -0.41 -0.68
CA SER A 107 -0.98 -1.62 -0.63
C SER A 107 -1.12 -2.20 0.77
N LYS A 108 -0.04 -2.73 1.36
CA LYS A 108 -0.08 -3.35 2.70
C LYS A 108 1.27 -3.39 3.39
N VAL A 109 1.23 -3.52 4.71
CA VAL A 109 2.34 -3.91 5.58
C VAL A 109 2.00 -5.25 6.22
N GLU A 110 2.93 -6.19 6.18
CA GLU A 110 2.75 -7.55 6.72
C GLU A 110 3.90 -7.88 7.67
N TRP A 111 3.55 -8.46 8.82
CA TRP A 111 4.48 -8.96 9.82
C TRP A 111 4.02 -10.33 10.30
N GLY A 112 4.82 -11.36 9.99
CA GLY A 112 4.57 -12.69 10.53
C GLY A 112 5.14 -13.86 9.72
N ALA A 113 4.87 -15.05 10.25
CA ALA A 113 5.42 -16.31 9.79
C ALA A 113 5.14 -16.60 8.31
N TYR A 114 3.95 -16.27 7.83
CA TYR A 114 3.56 -16.51 6.43
C TYR A 114 4.34 -15.63 5.45
N ARG A 115 4.57 -14.35 5.80
CA ARG A 115 5.39 -13.44 4.98
C ARG A 115 6.84 -13.90 4.97
N ASP A 116 7.41 -14.25 6.11
CA ASP A 116 8.79 -14.75 6.21
C ASP A 116 8.99 -16.06 5.42
N ALA A 117 8.00 -16.96 5.45
CA ALA A 117 8.03 -18.17 4.64
C ALA A 117 7.98 -17.83 3.14
N ARG A 118 7.10 -16.92 2.72
CA ARG A 118 6.95 -16.52 1.31
C ARG A 118 8.23 -15.91 0.74
N GLU A 119 8.98 -15.14 1.52
CA GLU A 119 10.27 -14.58 1.09
C GLU A 119 11.32 -15.66 0.81
N ARG A 120 11.28 -16.76 1.57
CA ARG A 120 12.20 -17.88 1.39
C ARG A 120 11.86 -18.76 0.19
N ASN A 121 10.77 -18.50 -0.52
CA ASN A 121 10.33 -19.30 -1.67
C ASN A 121 11.42 -19.43 -2.75
N ASP A 122 12.17 -18.35 -3.01
CA ASP A 122 13.22 -18.35 -4.02
C ASP A 122 14.48 -19.13 -3.60
N VAL A 123 14.68 -19.37 -2.30
CA VAL A 123 15.77 -20.23 -1.79
C VAL A 123 15.58 -21.68 -2.23
N TYR A 124 14.33 -22.14 -2.36
CA TYR A 124 14.00 -23.52 -2.72
C TYR A 124 13.91 -23.75 -4.24
N TRP A 125 14.66 -22.99 -5.04
CA TRP A 125 14.63 -23.04 -6.52
C TRP A 125 14.86 -24.44 -7.10
N TYR A 126 15.67 -25.29 -6.43
CA TYR A 126 15.95 -26.67 -6.85
C TYR A 126 14.68 -27.52 -6.95
N TRP A 127 13.66 -27.22 -6.14
CA TRP A 127 12.40 -27.95 -6.11
C TRP A 127 11.41 -27.49 -7.19
N SER A 128 11.80 -26.58 -8.09
CA SER A 128 11.03 -26.12 -9.26
C SER A 128 9.54 -25.94 -8.95
N VAL A 129 8.66 -26.82 -9.45
CA VAL A 129 7.19 -26.76 -9.26
C VAL A 129 6.78 -26.98 -7.80
N LEU A 130 7.52 -27.81 -7.05
CA LEU A 130 7.27 -28.10 -5.64
C LEU A 130 7.84 -27.02 -4.71
N LYS A 131 8.55 -26.00 -5.21
CA LYS A 131 9.20 -25.01 -4.36
C LYS A 131 8.21 -24.31 -3.41
N LYS A 132 7.02 -23.95 -3.91
CA LYS A 132 5.96 -23.31 -3.10
C LYS A 132 5.53 -24.22 -1.95
N TYR A 133 5.38 -25.51 -2.22
CA TYR A 133 4.99 -26.51 -1.24
C TYR A 133 6.08 -26.68 -0.17
N MET A 134 7.31 -26.94 -0.60
CA MET A 134 8.46 -27.19 0.27
C MET A 134 8.82 -25.97 1.12
N THR A 135 8.48 -24.76 0.66
CA THR A 135 8.70 -23.52 1.39
C THR A 135 8.02 -23.54 2.75
N TYR A 136 6.73 -23.89 2.82
CA TYR A 136 5.99 -23.93 4.08
C TYR A 136 6.40 -25.12 4.95
N VAL A 137 6.65 -26.29 4.34
CA VAL A 137 7.12 -27.48 5.07
C VAL A 137 8.43 -27.18 5.79
N PHE A 138 9.44 -26.68 5.08
CA PHE A 138 10.75 -26.41 5.67
C PHE A 138 10.78 -25.14 6.53
N SER A 139 9.90 -24.17 6.28
CA SER A 139 9.80 -22.99 7.14
C SER A 139 9.12 -23.29 8.47
N SER A 140 8.26 -24.31 8.53
CA SER A 140 7.63 -24.73 9.78
C SER A 140 8.62 -25.19 10.86
N TYR A 141 9.82 -25.60 10.48
CA TYR A 141 10.87 -26.08 11.40
C TYR A 141 12.00 -25.06 11.61
N LYS A 142 11.85 -23.86 11.07
CA LYS A 142 12.85 -22.79 11.18
C LYS A 142 12.38 -21.71 12.15
N ASP A 143 13.34 -20.95 12.64
CA ASP A 143 13.06 -19.67 13.28
C ASP A 143 12.49 -18.69 12.24
N ILE A 144 11.18 -18.46 12.34
CA ILE A 144 10.42 -17.39 11.67
C ILE A 144 9.66 -16.60 12.74
N SER A 145 9.08 -15.47 12.37
CA SER A 145 8.25 -14.65 13.26
C SER A 145 6.92 -15.34 13.62
N TRP A 146 7.01 -16.38 14.45
CA TRP A 146 5.86 -17.13 14.96
C TRP A 146 5.03 -16.35 15.96
N ASP A 147 5.68 -15.49 16.74
CA ASP A 147 5.06 -14.66 17.76
C ASP A 147 5.07 -13.20 17.30
N CYS A 148 3.91 -12.76 16.82
CA CYS A 148 3.64 -11.39 16.41
C CYS A 148 2.79 -10.66 17.47
N SER A 149 3.06 -10.94 18.75
CA SER A 149 2.41 -10.22 19.85
C SER A 149 2.78 -8.74 19.84
N ALA A 150 1.77 -7.88 19.93
CA ALA A 150 1.95 -6.44 19.97
C ALA A 150 0.83 -5.74 20.75
N ASP A 151 1.21 -4.61 21.33
CA ASP A 151 0.26 -3.62 21.81
C ASP A 151 -0.15 -2.72 20.64
N ILE A 152 -1.45 -2.68 20.39
CA ILE A 152 -2.04 -1.95 19.28
C ILE A 152 -2.86 -0.79 19.85
N GLU A 153 -2.51 0.42 19.43
CA GLU A 153 -3.31 1.61 19.67
C GLU A 153 -3.87 2.08 18.33
N TYR A 154 -5.18 2.20 18.19
CA TYR A 154 -5.81 2.59 16.93
C TYR A 154 -6.96 3.57 17.12
N SER A 155 -7.23 4.36 16.09
CA SER A 155 -8.37 5.28 16.03
C SER A 155 -9.43 4.78 15.04
N THR A 156 -10.67 5.26 15.19
CA THR A 156 -11.73 4.96 14.22
C THR A 156 -11.55 5.80 12.95
N PRO A 157 -11.90 5.25 11.78
CA PRO A 157 -11.75 5.98 10.51
C PRO A 157 -12.69 7.19 10.47
N CYS A 158 -12.18 8.33 10.01
CA CYS A 158 -12.94 9.56 9.88
C CYS A 158 -12.90 10.07 8.44
N SER A 159 -14.06 10.31 7.83
CA SER A 159 -14.19 10.86 6.48
C SER A 159 -13.71 12.32 6.34
N GLY A 160 -13.45 12.98 7.47
CA GLY A 160 -13.08 14.37 7.58
C GLY A 160 -14.02 15.12 8.52
N CYS A 161 -13.47 15.78 9.52
CA CYS A 161 -14.20 16.63 10.45
C CYS A 161 -13.35 17.87 10.78
N SER A 162 -13.94 18.81 11.51
CA SER A 162 -13.28 20.03 11.95
C SER A 162 -11.99 19.78 12.76
N ARG A 163 -11.88 18.62 13.44
CA ARG A 163 -10.69 18.26 14.22
C ARG A 163 -9.55 17.70 13.37
N CYS A 164 -9.84 16.81 12.41
CA CYS A 164 -8.78 16.15 11.63
C CYS A 164 -8.40 16.89 10.34
N ARG A 165 -9.32 17.65 9.73
CA ARG A 165 -9.07 18.44 8.51
C ARG A 165 -9.14 19.95 8.72
N GLY A 166 -9.59 20.44 9.88
CA GLY A 166 -9.77 21.87 10.12
C GLY A 166 -8.47 22.68 10.34
N THR A 167 -7.32 22.02 10.49
CA THR A 167 -6.01 22.67 10.62
C THR A 167 -5.27 22.84 9.29
N VAL A 168 -5.76 22.26 8.19
CA VAL A 168 -5.17 22.44 6.85
C VAL A 168 -5.66 23.77 6.27
N LYS A 169 -5.09 24.87 6.78
CA LYS A 169 -5.10 26.15 6.07
C LYS A 169 -3.82 26.22 5.24
N GLU A 170 -3.93 25.89 3.96
CA GLU A 170 -3.57 26.77 2.84
C GLU A 170 -3.91 26.04 1.54
N GLU A 171 -5.03 26.44 0.95
CA GLU A 171 -5.41 26.00 -0.38
C GLU A 171 -4.43 26.61 -1.39
N HIS A 172 -3.44 25.84 -1.84
CA HIS A 172 -2.76 26.16 -3.09
C HIS A 172 -3.81 26.13 -4.21
N LYS A 173 -4.09 27.30 -4.79
CA LYS A 173 -4.83 27.40 -6.04
C LYS A 173 -4.11 26.51 -7.06
N VAL A 174 -4.74 25.40 -7.43
CA VAL A 174 -4.34 24.65 -8.62
C VAL A 174 -4.57 25.59 -9.81
N GLU A 175 -3.54 26.31 -10.21
CA GLU A 175 -3.53 26.99 -11.50
C GLU A 175 -3.68 25.90 -12.56
N GLU A 176 -4.74 26.03 -13.37
CA GLU A 176 -4.95 25.19 -14.53
C GLU A 176 -3.66 25.14 -15.34
N THR A 177 -3.05 23.96 -15.47
CA THR A 177 -1.87 23.78 -16.31
C THR A 177 -2.20 24.31 -17.72
N PRO A 178 -1.39 25.25 -18.26
CA PRO A 178 -1.62 25.74 -19.62
C PRO A 178 -1.58 24.53 -20.56
N LYS A 179 -2.66 24.36 -21.34
CA LYS A 179 -2.75 23.31 -22.36
C LYS A 179 -1.46 23.31 -23.19
N PRO A 180 -0.82 22.15 -23.41
CA PRO A 180 0.42 22.11 -24.17
C PRO A 180 0.21 22.76 -25.55
N PRO A 181 1.21 23.50 -26.08
CA PRO A 181 1.08 24.18 -27.36
C PRO A 181 0.74 23.17 -28.45
N GLN A 182 -0.44 23.30 -29.04
CA GLN A 182 -0.87 22.42 -30.12
C GLN A 182 0.05 22.64 -31.33
N ARG A 183 0.84 21.62 -31.66
CA ARG A 183 1.67 21.62 -32.86
C ARG A 183 0.81 21.16 -34.05
N TRP A 184 1.01 21.77 -35.21
CA TRP A 184 0.21 21.52 -36.42
C TRP A 184 0.11 20.04 -36.83
N TRP A 185 1.15 19.25 -36.58
CA TRP A 185 1.18 17.82 -36.92
C TRP A 185 0.31 16.95 -35.98
N MET A 186 -0.09 17.46 -34.81
CA MET A 186 -1.03 16.76 -33.90
C MET A 186 -2.45 16.67 -34.48
N ALA A 187 -2.75 17.34 -35.59
CA ALA A 187 -4.00 17.23 -36.33
C ALA A 187 -4.16 15.89 -37.09
N TYR A 188 -3.06 15.19 -37.35
CA TYR A 188 -3.05 13.94 -38.12
C TYR A 188 -3.15 12.67 -37.25
N LEU A 189 -3.13 12.82 -35.92
CA LEU A 189 -3.36 11.70 -35.01
C LEU A 189 -4.86 11.40 -34.92
N PRO A 190 -5.29 10.12 -35.01
CA PRO A 190 -6.69 9.76 -34.84
C PRO A 190 -7.15 10.22 -33.45
N ARG A 191 -8.07 11.17 -33.41
CA ARG A 191 -8.65 11.72 -32.19
C ARG A 191 -9.41 10.62 -31.45
N THR A 192 -8.82 10.07 -30.40
CA THR A 192 -9.60 9.36 -29.39
C THR A 192 -10.54 10.37 -28.75
N LYS A 193 -11.83 10.03 -28.60
CA LYS A 193 -12.77 10.87 -27.86
C LYS A 193 -12.13 11.21 -26.50
N PRO A 194 -12.08 12.48 -26.08
CA PRO A 194 -11.61 12.80 -24.74
C PRO A 194 -12.46 11.99 -23.77
N VAL A 195 -11.79 11.19 -22.95
CA VAL A 195 -12.42 10.60 -21.77
C VAL A 195 -12.98 11.79 -20.99
N SER A 196 -14.28 11.77 -20.73
CA SER A 196 -14.98 12.81 -19.99
C SER A 196 -14.13 13.20 -18.78
N THR A 197 -13.71 14.46 -18.74
CA THR A 197 -13.11 15.06 -17.54
C THR A 197 -13.99 14.68 -16.35
N PRO A 198 -13.44 14.16 -15.25
CA PRO A 198 -14.23 13.89 -14.06
C PRO A 198 -14.94 15.18 -13.68
N LYS A 199 -16.26 15.12 -13.49
CA LYS A 199 -17.04 16.22 -12.93
C LYS A 199 -16.31 16.73 -11.69
N GLU A 200 -16.09 18.05 -11.62
CA GLU A 200 -15.55 18.72 -10.44
C GLU A 200 -16.17 18.11 -9.18
N GLU A 201 -15.35 17.39 -8.41
CA GLU A 201 -15.78 16.85 -7.13
C GLU A 201 -16.10 18.05 -6.23
N LYS A 202 -17.34 18.10 -5.73
CA LYS A 202 -17.79 19.18 -4.84
C LYS A 202 -16.83 19.25 -3.65
N LYS A 203 -16.09 20.36 -3.51
CA LYS A 203 -15.29 20.63 -2.31
C LYS A 203 -16.22 20.59 -1.10
N ILE A 204 -15.92 19.70 -0.15
CA ILE A 204 -16.72 19.51 1.06
C ILE A 204 -16.13 20.40 2.16
N ASP A 205 -16.94 21.27 2.75
CA ASP A 205 -16.52 22.10 3.87
C ASP A 205 -16.53 21.31 5.19
N TYR A 206 -15.37 20.78 5.57
CA TYR A 206 -15.19 19.94 6.77
C TYR A 206 -15.30 20.69 8.10
N SER A 207 -15.27 22.03 8.08
CA SER A 207 -15.38 22.87 9.29
C SER A 207 -16.70 22.70 10.03
N SER A 208 -17.76 22.30 9.33
CA SER A 208 -19.10 22.10 9.87
C SER A 208 -19.37 20.69 10.41
N ILE A 209 -18.51 19.72 10.08
CA ILE A 209 -18.69 18.32 10.45
C ILE A 209 -17.99 18.08 11.77
N ILE A 210 -18.76 17.73 12.81
CA ILE A 210 -18.24 17.36 14.13
C ILE A 210 -18.35 15.84 14.27
N ASN A 211 -17.22 15.19 14.49
CA ASN A 211 -17.16 13.76 14.82
C ASN A 211 -16.55 13.62 16.22
N GLU A 212 -17.34 13.10 17.16
CA GLU A 212 -16.93 12.93 18.57
C GLU A 212 -15.95 11.78 18.76
N GLU A 213 -16.04 10.73 17.93
CA GLU A 213 -15.12 9.59 17.97
C GLU A 213 -13.76 9.91 17.31
N CYS A 214 -13.70 11.00 16.55
CA CYS A 214 -12.47 11.41 15.88
C CYS A 214 -11.41 11.83 16.89
N GLY A 215 -10.27 11.11 16.87
CA GLY A 215 -9.14 11.32 17.79
C GLY A 215 -9.20 10.49 19.07
N VAL A 216 -10.22 9.64 19.25
CA VAL A 216 -10.27 8.70 20.38
C VAL A 216 -9.38 7.50 20.07
N VAL A 217 -8.36 7.29 20.90
CA VAL A 217 -7.45 6.16 20.79
C VAL A 217 -8.00 4.97 21.58
N LYS A 218 -8.19 3.84 20.90
CA LYS A 218 -8.56 2.55 21.49
C LYS A 218 -7.29 1.70 21.62
N LYS A 219 -7.12 1.06 22.77
CA LYS A 219 -5.98 0.18 23.03
C LYS A 219 -6.44 -1.27 23.02
N THR A 220 -5.68 -2.14 22.38
CA THR A 220 -5.91 -3.58 22.36
C THR A 220 -4.56 -4.29 22.34
N THR A 221 -4.33 -5.16 23.30
CA THR A 221 -3.17 -6.05 23.29
C THR A 221 -3.58 -7.31 22.55
N VAL A 222 -2.75 -7.74 21.60
CA VAL A 222 -2.97 -9.00 20.91
C VAL A 222 -1.76 -9.89 21.11
N SER A 223 -2.02 -11.09 21.60
CA SER A 223 -1.00 -12.07 22.00
C SER A 223 -1.08 -13.34 21.15
N ASP A 224 0.07 -13.99 20.97
CA ASP A 224 0.22 -15.31 20.34
C ASP A 224 -0.29 -15.42 18.89
N ILE A 225 -0.32 -14.30 18.15
CA ILE A 225 -0.69 -14.27 16.74
C ILE A 225 0.49 -14.67 15.85
N SER A 226 0.21 -15.42 14.79
CA SER A 226 1.19 -15.82 13.77
C SER A 226 1.41 -14.82 12.62
N ASP A 227 0.48 -13.90 12.40
CA ASP A 227 0.49 -12.95 11.28
C ASP A 227 -0.32 -11.68 11.58
N LEU A 228 0.23 -10.52 11.23
CA LEU A 228 -0.41 -9.22 11.38
C LEU A 228 -0.28 -8.49 10.05
N SER A 229 -1.38 -7.93 9.55
CA SER A 229 -1.34 -7.12 8.34
C SER A 229 -2.19 -5.85 8.45
N VAL A 230 -1.63 -4.75 7.96
CA VAL A 230 -2.34 -3.47 7.80
C VAL A 230 -2.47 -3.21 6.31
N VAL A 231 -3.69 -3.02 5.84
CA VAL A 231 -4.03 -3.08 4.41
C VAL A 231 -4.80 -1.82 4.01
N THR A 232 -4.43 -1.20 2.89
CA THR A 232 -5.21 -0.11 2.28
C THR A 232 -6.26 -0.67 1.34
N ARG A 233 -7.12 0.18 0.79
CA ARG A 233 -8.06 -0.21 -0.27
C ARG A 233 -7.40 -0.72 -1.56
N ASN A 234 -6.11 -0.41 -1.78
CA ASN A 234 -5.40 -0.78 -3.00
C ASN A 234 -4.93 -2.24 -3.03
N THR A 235 -5.70 -3.16 -2.44
CA THR A 235 -5.47 -4.59 -2.60
C THR A 235 -6.73 -5.28 -3.10
N PRO A 236 -6.60 -6.36 -3.88
CA PRO A 236 -7.77 -7.09 -4.39
C PRO A 236 -8.68 -7.69 -3.30
N GLU A 237 -8.22 -7.71 -2.05
CA GLU A 237 -8.93 -8.27 -0.89
C GLU A 237 -9.70 -7.21 -0.08
N SER A 238 -9.47 -5.92 -0.33
CA SER A 238 -9.91 -4.82 0.53
C SER A 238 -10.53 -3.65 -0.25
N LEU A 239 -11.07 -3.93 -1.45
CA LEU A 239 -11.65 -2.91 -2.33
C LEU A 239 -12.89 -2.19 -1.74
N ASP A 240 -13.55 -2.81 -0.75
CA ASP A 240 -14.76 -2.31 -0.11
C ASP A 240 -14.48 -1.30 1.02
N ILE A 241 -13.22 -1.17 1.44
CA ILE A 241 -12.82 -0.22 2.49
C ILE A 241 -12.94 1.22 1.97
N PRO A 242 -13.40 2.17 2.79
CA PRO A 242 -13.38 3.59 2.41
C PRO A 242 -11.94 4.11 2.21
N ASN A 243 -11.78 5.12 1.35
CA ASN A 243 -10.47 5.70 0.98
C ASN A 243 -9.71 6.40 2.14
N TYR A 244 -10.37 6.66 3.25
CA TYR A 244 -9.80 7.28 4.46
C TYR A 244 -9.58 6.27 5.60
N ALA A 245 -9.61 4.97 5.31
CA ALA A 245 -9.46 3.92 6.30
C ALA A 245 -8.44 2.85 5.88
N LEU A 246 -7.94 2.14 6.89
CA LEU A 246 -7.11 0.96 6.77
C LEU A 246 -7.86 -0.23 7.36
N ALA A 247 -7.60 -1.44 6.86
CA ALA A 247 -7.99 -2.67 7.54
C ALA A 247 -6.80 -3.21 8.32
N LEU A 248 -7.00 -3.41 9.62
CA LEU A 248 -6.15 -4.22 10.46
C LEU A 248 -6.68 -5.65 10.43
N LYS A 249 -5.85 -6.59 9.98
CA LYS A 249 -6.17 -8.01 9.94
C LYS A 249 -5.19 -8.78 10.81
N THR A 250 -5.73 -9.52 11.78
CA THR A 250 -4.96 -10.40 12.65
C THR A 250 -5.16 -11.85 12.24
N GLY A 251 -4.05 -12.56 12.05
CA GLY A 251 -4.03 -13.98 11.74
C GLY A 251 -4.35 -14.86 12.96
N PRO A 252 -4.37 -16.17 12.75
CA PRO A 252 -4.74 -17.12 13.79
C PRO A 252 -3.72 -17.19 14.93
N THR A 253 -4.25 -17.46 16.13
CA THR A 253 -3.47 -17.67 17.34
C THR A 253 -2.99 -19.12 17.45
N ASN A 254 -1.77 -19.32 17.96
CA ASN A 254 -1.19 -20.64 18.25
C ASN A 254 -1.32 -21.67 17.10
N VAL A 255 -0.77 -21.32 15.94
CA VAL A 255 -0.86 -22.16 14.74
C VAL A 255 0.08 -23.36 14.83
N GLY A 256 -0.48 -24.56 14.85
CA GLY A 256 0.31 -25.78 14.73
C GLY A 256 0.96 -25.93 13.35
N SER A 257 2.09 -26.63 13.26
CA SER A 257 2.86 -26.83 12.02
C SER A 257 2.02 -27.30 10.83
N PHE A 258 1.11 -28.24 11.04
CA PHE A 258 0.23 -28.74 9.97
C PHE A 258 -0.76 -27.68 9.48
N ALA A 259 -1.39 -26.95 10.40
CA ALA A 259 -2.31 -25.86 10.07
C ALA A 259 -1.59 -24.73 9.32
N PHE A 260 -0.38 -24.38 9.75
CA PHE A 260 0.48 -23.41 9.08
C PHE A 260 0.79 -23.82 7.63
N ILE A 261 1.16 -25.09 7.43
CA ILE A 261 1.47 -25.61 6.10
C ILE A 261 0.24 -25.60 5.19
N GLN A 262 -0.90 -26.07 5.70
CA GLN A 262 -2.16 -26.12 4.96
C GLN A 262 -2.63 -24.71 4.55
N GLU A 263 -2.60 -23.76 5.48
CA GLU A 263 -2.98 -22.38 5.23
C GLU A 263 -1.98 -21.71 4.26
N GLY A 264 -0.68 -21.94 4.43
CA GLY A 264 0.36 -21.44 3.53
C GLY A 264 0.13 -21.85 2.07
N TRP A 265 -0.25 -23.10 1.82
CA TRP A 265 -0.60 -23.55 0.47
C TRP A 265 -1.91 -22.94 -0.05
N SER A 266 -2.90 -22.78 0.83
CA SER A 266 -4.16 -22.10 0.50
C SER A 266 -3.88 -20.70 -0.07
N ARG A 267 -3.03 -19.93 0.61
CA ARG A 267 -2.61 -18.58 0.22
C ARG A 267 -1.86 -18.54 -1.11
N GLU A 268 -0.98 -19.51 -1.38
CA GLU A 268 -0.25 -19.60 -2.66
C GLU A 268 -1.11 -19.99 -3.87
N TRP A 269 -2.25 -20.63 -3.64
CA TRP A 269 -3.25 -20.94 -4.67
C TRP A 269 -4.32 -19.84 -4.83
N ASN A 270 -4.01 -18.61 -4.41
CA ASN A 270 -4.87 -17.43 -4.52
C ASN A 270 -6.25 -17.60 -3.84
N LYS A 271 -6.36 -18.46 -2.83
CA LYS A 271 -7.51 -18.42 -1.91
C LYS A 271 -7.30 -17.26 -0.95
N SER A 272 -8.40 -16.64 -0.53
CA SER A 272 -8.37 -15.54 0.45
C SER A 272 -7.63 -15.99 1.72
N ASN A 273 -6.76 -15.13 2.24
CA ASN A 273 -6.07 -15.36 3.49
C ASN A 273 -7.10 -15.59 4.62
N SER A 274 -6.90 -16.60 5.45
CA SER A 274 -7.69 -16.75 6.67
C SER A 274 -7.20 -15.74 7.71
N TYR A 275 -8.06 -14.79 8.07
CA TYR A 275 -7.86 -13.89 9.19
C TYR A 275 -8.96 -14.14 10.22
N ASP A 276 -8.58 -14.14 11.51
CA ASP A 276 -9.51 -14.42 12.61
C ASP A 276 -10.31 -13.16 12.98
N ALA A 277 -9.69 -11.99 12.83
CA ALA A 277 -10.37 -10.72 13.02
C ALA A 277 -9.91 -9.69 11.98
N GLU A 278 -10.88 -8.88 11.55
CA GLU A 278 -10.67 -7.71 10.69
C GLU A 278 -11.35 -6.51 11.36
N SER A 279 -10.60 -5.44 11.54
CA SER A 279 -11.11 -4.18 12.06
C SER A 279 -10.74 -3.02 11.13
N ILE A 280 -11.71 -2.15 10.89
CA ILE A 280 -11.51 -0.94 10.09
C ILE A 280 -11.05 0.17 11.02
N ILE A 281 -9.91 0.77 10.68
CA ILE A 281 -9.16 1.71 11.51
C ILE A 281 -8.77 2.95 10.70
N GLY A 282 -8.48 4.05 11.38
CA GLY A 282 -7.95 5.28 10.78
C GLY A 282 -6.43 5.33 10.86
N GLU A 283 -5.93 5.55 12.08
CA GLU A 283 -4.51 5.56 12.42
C GLU A 283 -4.21 4.38 13.35
N ILE A 284 -3.00 3.84 13.27
CA ILE A 284 -2.55 2.72 14.10
C ILE A 284 -1.09 2.89 14.52
N THR A 285 -0.85 2.66 15.80
CA THR A 285 0.46 2.57 16.42
C THR A 285 0.66 1.13 16.88
N LEU A 286 1.70 0.48 16.34
CA LEU A 286 2.06 -0.90 16.66
C LEU A 286 3.32 -0.90 17.51
N THR A 287 3.24 -1.46 18.72
CA THR A 287 4.39 -1.68 19.59
C THR A 287 4.61 -3.18 19.76
N PRO A 288 5.60 -3.77 19.08
CA PRO A 288 5.91 -5.19 19.22
C PRO A 288 6.31 -5.54 20.66
N THR A 289 5.59 -6.48 21.27
CA THR A 289 5.88 -7.00 22.62
C THR A 289 6.46 -8.41 22.58
N GLY A 290 6.23 -9.13 21.47
CA GLY A 290 6.82 -10.44 21.22
C GLY A 290 8.35 -10.39 21.10
N ASN A 291 8.98 -11.54 21.30
CA ASN A 291 10.43 -11.72 21.18
C ASN A 291 10.85 -11.56 19.70
N THR A 292 10.97 -10.32 19.23
CA THR A 292 11.57 -10.01 17.93
C THR A 292 13.05 -10.34 18.05
N LYS A 293 13.42 -11.59 17.73
CA LYS A 293 14.83 -11.96 17.61
C LYS A 293 15.41 -11.12 16.48
N THR A 294 16.06 -10.02 16.86
CA THR A 294 16.90 -9.17 16.03
C THR A 294 18.10 -9.99 15.58
N ASN A 295 17.91 -10.85 14.57
CA ASN A 295 19.03 -11.39 13.81
C ASN A 295 19.59 -10.25 12.93
N ARG A 296 20.34 -9.33 13.55
CA ARG A 296 21.41 -8.63 12.84
C ARG A 296 22.44 -9.69 12.47
N ARG A 297 22.42 -10.13 11.21
CA ARG A 297 23.61 -10.68 10.57
C ARG A 297 24.35 -9.55 9.89
#